data_AF-A0A2N2IJE2-F1
#
_entry.id   AF-A0A2N2IJE2-F1
#
_cell.length_a   1.000
_cell.length_b   1.000
_cell.length_c   1.000
_cell.angle_alpha   90.00
_cell.angle_beta   90.00
_cell.angle_gamma   90.00
#
_symmetry.space_group_name_H-M   'P 1'
#
loop_
_entity.id
_entity.type
_entity.pdbx_description
1 polymer ?
#
loop_
_entity_poly.entity_id
_entity_poly.type
_entity_poly.pdbx_seq_one_letter_code
_entity_poly.pdbx_strand_id
1 'polypeptide(L)'
;MNPSCAIRWAGVSMALVFSLASTTGCGNDPCAASEGCERWGQCSSSQGACVAASDTDCEASQVCKQHGACVAADGLCEARKDFDCKQTDACRLHGKCMARDGTCVAASNRVCREKLACSEQGLCIAGENGTCVAASDVDCAQANLCKNEGKCSAKEGRCVAVFDDDCRRAPPCQETGKCAAGDYGRCIAGSTADCRNSDACQTRGLCTEFHGKCVAQEGDCKGTVICKQKGMCTAVHGACRINADEDCAESVPCRTKGMCTERGGRCMAGADGDCRKSVLCEKNGWCRAEKGRCVR
;
A
#
# COMPACT_ATOMS: atom_id res chain seq x y z
N MET A 1 -16.91 -2.20 33.82
CA MET A 1 -17.83 -3.17 34.45
C MET A 1 -17.77 -4.48 33.66
N ASN A 2 -17.09 -5.49 34.18
CA ASN A 2 -17.74 -6.79 34.30
C ASN A 2 -17.27 -7.43 35.62
N PRO A 3 -18.16 -8.11 36.35
CA PRO A 3 -18.03 -8.33 37.78
C PRO A 3 -17.43 -9.69 38.05
N SER A 4 -16.80 -9.85 39.21
CA SER A 4 -17.00 -10.96 40.16
C SER A 4 -15.88 -10.96 41.19
N CYS A 5 -16.01 -10.08 42.18
CA CYS A 5 -15.49 -10.34 43.52
C CYS A 5 -16.69 -10.23 44.45
N ALA A 6 -17.43 -11.33 44.57
CA ALA A 6 -18.56 -11.45 45.47
C ALA A 6 -18.05 -11.96 46.82
N ILE A 7 -17.96 -11.06 47.81
CA ILE A 7 -17.95 -11.44 49.23
C ILE A 7 -19.08 -10.67 49.90
N ARG A 8 -20.13 -11.42 50.27
CA ARG A 8 -21.29 -10.98 51.06
C ARG A 8 -20.84 -10.52 52.44
N TRP A 9 -21.34 -9.36 52.88
CA TRP A 9 -21.44 -8.95 54.30
C TRP A 9 -22.90 -8.54 54.53
N ALA A 10 -23.67 -9.33 55.28
CA ALA A 10 -23.90 -9.21 56.72
C ALA A 10 -24.97 -8.15 57.05
N GLY A 11 -26.14 -8.61 57.52
CA GLY A 11 -26.94 -7.81 58.42
C GLY A 11 -26.39 -7.99 59.83
N VAL A 12 -25.82 -6.95 60.42
CA VAL A 12 -25.74 -6.76 61.88
C VAL A 12 -25.70 -5.26 62.19
N SER A 13 -26.55 -4.87 63.14
CA SER A 13 -26.65 -3.56 63.77
C SER A 13 -25.39 -3.15 64.55
N MET A 14 -25.12 -1.84 64.48
CA MET A 14 -24.43 -0.97 65.45
C MET A 14 -23.55 -1.61 66.55
N ALA A 15 -22.23 -1.38 66.46
CA ALA A 15 -21.47 -0.65 67.48
C ALA A 15 -20.09 -0.24 66.94
N LEU A 16 -19.78 1.05 67.04
CA LEU A 16 -18.55 1.70 66.58
C LEU A 16 -17.32 1.26 67.40
N VAL A 17 -16.37 0.60 66.75
CA VAL A 17 -14.96 0.58 67.12
C VAL A 17 -14.17 1.01 65.88
N PHE A 18 -13.63 2.23 65.90
CA PHE A 18 -12.77 2.77 64.86
C PHE A 18 -11.40 2.09 64.92
N SER A 19 -11.30 0.90 64.33
CA SER A 19 -10.03 0.28 63.96
C SER A 19 -9.56 0.89 62.63
N LEU A 20 -8.33 1.37 62.59
CA LEU A 20 -7.62 1.76 61.37
C LEU A 20 -7.50 0.54 60.46
N ALA A 21 -8.48 0.36 59.57
CA ALA A 21 -8.39 -0.55 58.46
C ALA A 21 -7.47 0.08 57.41
N SER A 22 -6.22 -0.37 57.40
CA SER A 22 -5.31 -0.14 56.29
C SER A 22 -5.97 -0.66 55.01
N THR A 23 -6.48 0.25 54.20
CA THR A 23 -6.79 -0.03 52.80
C THR A 23 -5.45 -0.31 52.12
N THR A 24 -5.01 -1.57 52.10
CA THR A 24 -4.02 -2.04 51.13
C THR A 24 -4.68 -1.91 49.77
N GLY A 25 -4.57 -0.72 49.19
CA GLY A 25 -4.92 -0.46 47.81
C GLY A 25 -4.12 -1.41 46.93
N CYS A 26 -4.77 -1.97 45.92
CA CYS A 26 -4.09 -2.61 44.81
C CYS A 26 -2.97 -1.65 44.36
N GLY A 27 -1.71 -2.07 44.55
CA GLY A 27 -0.56 -1.25 44.19
C GLY A 27 -0.62 -0.93 42.71
N ASN A 28 -0.39 0.34 42.37
CA ASN A 28 -0.13 0.76 40.99
C ASN A 28 1.22 0.13 40.58
N ASP A 29 1.21 -1.09 40.03
CA ASP A 29 2.40 -1.66 39.42
C ASP A 29 2.78 -0.77 38.21
N PRO A 30 3.93 -0.08 38.23
CA PRO A 30 4.34 0.77 37.12
C PRO A 30 4.49 -0.01 35.81
N CYS A 31 4.69 -1.33 35.87
CA CYS A 31 4.72 -2.18 34.69
C CYS A 31 3.35 -2.28 34.02
N ALA A 32 2.25 -2.35 34.77
CA ALA A 32 0.90 -2.50 34.22
C ALA A 32 0.43 -1.29 33.40
N ALA A 33 0.96 -0.10 33.67
CA ALA A 33 0.67 1.12 32.90
C ALA A 33 1.72 1.42 31.82
N SER A 34 2.75 0.57 31.67
CA SER A 34 3.84 0.80 30.74
C SER A 34 3.49 0.44 29.29
N GLU A 35 4.17 1.06 28.33
CA GLU A 35 4.09 0.65 26.92
C GLU A 35 4.53 -0.82 26.73
N GLY A 36 5.43 -1.30 27.59
CA GLY A 36 5.87 -2.69 27.61
C GLY A 36 4.74 -3.67 27.93
N CYS A 37 3.84 -3.31 28.83
CA CYS A 37 2.63 -4.08 29.09
C CYS A 37 1.71 -4.13 27.87
N GLU A 38 1.40 -2.98 27.26
CA GLU A 38 0.49 -2.94 26.10
C GLU A 38 1.05 -3.70 24.89
N ARG A 39 2.35 -3.51 24.58
CA ARG A 39 2.94 -4.07 23.35
C ARG A 39 3.41 -5.51 23.54
N TRP A 40 4.05 -5.80 24.67
CA TRP A 40 4.78 -7.06 24.90
C TRP A 40 4.21 -7.92 26.04
N GLY A 41 3.13 -7.48 26.70
CA GLY A 41 2.54 -8.20 27.83
C GLY A 41 3.40 -8.16 29.10
N GLN A 42 4.36 -7.24 29.20
CA GLN A 42 5.25 -7.12 30.35
C GLN A 42 4.60 -6.27 31.46
N CYS A 43 3.52 -6.79 32.05
CA CYS A 43 2.65 -6.04 32.95
C CYS A 43 2.99 -6.16 34.43
N SER A 44 3.92 -7.07 34.79
CA SER A 44 4.20 -7.41 36.19
C SER A 44 5.65 -7.15 36.57
N SER A 45 5.89 -6.59 37.76
CA SER A 45 7.26 -6.41 38.27
C SER A 45 7.85 -7.71 38.84
N SER A 46 9.02 -8.11 38.35
CA SER A 46 9.80 -9.23 38.86
C SER A 46 11.30 -8.93 38.80
N GLN A 47 12.00 -9.11 39.91
CA GLN A 47 13.45 -8.86 40.04
C GLN A 47 13.92 -7.48 39.53
N GLY A 48 13.08 -6.46 39.69
CA GLY A 48 13.38 -5.09 39.24
C GLY A 48 13.17 -4.84 37.74
N ALA A 49 12.58 -5.78 37.01
CA ALA A 49 12.20 -5.65 35.61
C ALA A 49 10.69 -5.88 35.41
N CYS A 50 10.14 -5.39 34.31
CA CYS A 50 8.78 -5.71 33.89
C CYS A 50 8.80 -6.99 33.04
N VAL A 51 7.96 -7.95 33.41
CA VAL A 51 7.89 -9.29 32.80
C VAL A 51 6.45 -9.67 32.50
N ALA A 52 6.27 -10.59 31.54
CA ALA A 52 5.01 -11.29 31.34
C ALA A 52 4.90 -12.40 32.38
N ALA A 53 4.11 -12.16 33.44
CA ALA A 53 3.98 -13.11 34.54
C ALA A 53 2.83 -14.10 34.32
N SER A 54 1.90 -13.79 33.42
CA SER A 54 0.73 -14.62 33.16
C SER A 54 0.31 -14.59 31.69
N ASP A 55 -0.37 -15.65 31.25
CA ASP A 55 -0.99 -15.70 29.92
C ASP A 55 -1.97 -14.53 29.71
N THR A 56 -2.64 -14.06 30.77
CA THR A 56 -3.54 -12.89 30.69
C THR A 56 -2.81 -11.61 30.29
N ASP A 57 -1.58 -11.41 30.78
CA ASP A 57 -0.77 -10.27 30.36
C ASP A 57 -0.43 -10.36 28.87
N CYS A 58 -0.10 -11.57 28.40
CA CYS A 58 0.20 -11.83 26.99
C CYS A 58 -1.02 -11.71 26.09
N GLU A 59 -2.17 -12.28 26.46
CA GLU A 59 -3.42 -12.24 25.69
C GLU A 59 -3.94 -10.81 25.47
N ALA A 60 -3.75 -9.92 26.45
CA ALA A 60 -4.11 -8.52 26.32
C ALA A 60 -3.21 -7.74 25.35
N SER A 61 -1.97 -8.19 25.16
CA SER A 61 -0.92 -7.47 24.45
C SER A 61 -1.10 -7.41 22.92
N GLN A 62 -0.40 -6.48 22.28
CA GLN A 62 -0.33 -6.41 20.82
C GLN A 62 0.46 -7.58 20.22
N VAL A 63 1.50 -8.08 20.90
CA VAL A 63 2.31 -9.20 20.39
C VAL A 63 1.51 -10.51 20.28
N CYS A 64 0.55 -10.78 21.18
CA CYS A 64 -0.38 -11.89 21.01
C CYS A 64 -1.28 -11.69 19.78
N LYS A 65 -1.90 -10.52 19.63
CA LYS A 65 -2.83 -10.22 18.53
C LYS A 65 -2.17 -10.28 17.15
N GLN A 66 -0.94 -9.80 17.04
CA GLN A 66 -0.23 -9.69 15.76
C GLN A 66 0.62 -10.93 15.45
N HIS A 67 1.21 -11.55 16.47
CA HIS A 67 2.23 -12.59 16.32
C HIS A 67 1.89 -13.92 17.00
N GLY A 68 0.74 -14.04 17.68
CA GLY A 68 0.30 -15.28 18.31
C GLY A 68 1.07 -15.63 19.59
N ALA A 69 1.87 -14.69 20.10
CA ALA A 69 2.62 -14.85 21.33
C ALA A 69 1.73 -14.58 22.56
N CYS A 70 0.86 -15.53 22.87
CA CYS A 70 -0.21 -15.37 23.87
C CYS A 70 0.05 -16.13 25.18
N VAL A 71 1.18 -16.84 25.29
CA VAL A 71 1.51 -17.66 26.47
C VAL A 71 2.74 -17.09 27.17
N ALA A 72 2.66 -16.88 28.48
CA ALA A 72 3.78 -16.40 29.27
C ALA A 72 4.78 -17.54 29.52
N ALA A 73 6.03 -17.32 29.14
CA ALA A 73 7.15 -18.24 29.39
C ALA A 73 8.42 -17.43 29.65
N ASP A 74 9.14 -17.76 30.73
CA ASP A 74 10.41 -17.13 31.10
C ASP A 74 10.37 -15.58 31.14
N GLY A 75 9.23 -15.03 31.56
CA GLY A 75 9.01 -13.58 31.66
C GLY A 75 8.72 -12.88 30.33
N LEU A 76 8.54 -13.63 29.25
CA LEU A 76 8.22 -13.15 27.91
C LEU A 76 6.91 -13.77 27.41
N CYS A 77 6.31 -13.13 26.42
CA CYS A 77 5.20 -13.72 25.69
C CYS A 77 5.72 -14.51 24.49
N GLU A 78 5.31 -15.77 24.41
CA GLU A 78 5.74 -16.72 23.38
C GLU A 78 4.54 -17.41 22.72
N ALA A 79 4.72 -17.79 21.45
CA ALA A 79 3.78 -18.66 20.76
C ALA A 79 4.06 -20.11 21.16
N ARG A 80 3.15 -20.70 21.96
CA ARG A 80 3.25 -22.09 22.43
C ARG A 80 2.15 -23.00 21.88
N LYS A 81 1.06 -22.43 21.34
CA LYS A 81 -0.07 -23.18 20.80
C LYS A 81 -0.33 -22.77 19.35
N ASP A 82 -0.53 -23.76 18.48
CA ASP A 82 -0.96 -23.52 17.09
C ASP A 82 -2.26 -22.74 16.99
N PHE A 83 -3.14 -22.88 18.00
CA PHE A 83 -4.39 -22.13 18.06
C PHE A 83 -4.14 -20.62 18.03
N ASP A 84 -3.18 -20.13 18.82
CA ASP A 84 -2.85 -18.72 18.93
C ASP A 84 -2.29 -18.21 17.59
N CYS A 85 -1.39 -18.98 16.98
CA CYS A 85 -0.86 -18.68 15.65
C CYS A 85 -1.94 -18.61 14.58
N LYS A 86 -2.92 -19.52 14.61
CA LYS A 86 -4.02 -19.59 13.63
C LYS A 86 -4.95 -18.38 13.65
N GLN A 87 -5.00 -17.64 14.76
CA GLN A 87 -5.81 -16.42 14.86
C GLN A 87 -5.12 -15.19 14.25
N THR A 88 -3.84 -15.29 13.89
CA THR A 88 -3.05 -14.13 13.41
C THR A 88 -3.24 -13.86 11.92
N ASP A 89 -3.09 -12.59 11.53
CA ASP A 89 -2.95 -12.21 10.11
C ASP A 89 -1.72 -12.86 9.47
N ALA A 90 -0.66 -13.12 10.23
CA ALA A 90 0.52 -13.83 9.76
C ALA A 90 0.20 -15.26 9.30
N CYS A 91 -0.70 -15.97 9.98
CA CYS A 91 -1.20 -17.26 9.50
C CYS A 91 -2.06 -17.13 8.24
N ARG A 92 -3.01 -16.18 8.25
CA ARG A 92 -3.96 -15.97 7.14
C ARG A 92 -3.25 -15.59 5.84
N LEU A 93 -2.31 -14.66 5.91
CA LEU A 93 -1.64 -14.08 4.76
C LEU A 93 -0.36 -14.84 4.39
N HIS A 94 0.44 -15.27 5.38
CA HIS A 94 1.80 -15.77 5.18
C HIS A 94 2.03 -17.21 5.67
N GLY A 95 0.99 -17.91 6.10
CA GLY A 95 1.09 -19.33 6.46
C GLY A 95 1.73 -19.63 7.81
N LYS A 96 2.03 -18.62 8.62
CA LYS A 96 2.63 -18.75 9.96
C LYS A 96 1.62 -19.26 11.00
N CYS A 97 1.19 -20.51 10.86
CA CYS A 97 0.06 -21.07 11.60
C CYS A 97 0.45 -22.07 12.69
N MET A 98 1.73 -22.37 12.87
CA MET A 98 2.23 -23.37 13.84
C MET A 98 3.16 -22.71 14.85
N ALA A 99 3.00 -23.05 16.12
CA ALA A 99 3.89 -22.59 17.18
C ALA A 99 5.16 -23.44 17.20
N ARG A 100 6.33 -22.81 17.07
CA ARG A 100 7.64 -23.46 17.17
C ARG A 100 8.68 -22.49 17.69
N ASP A 101 9.47 -22.94 18.67
CA ASP A 101 10.55 -22.16 19.29
C ASP A 101 10.10 -20.75 19.73
N GLY A 102 8.93 -20.69 20.36
CA GLY A 102 8.33 -19.45 20.88
C GLY A 102 7.73 -18.52 19.82
N THR A 103 7.70 -18.91 18.54
CA THR A 103 7.21 -18.08 17.44
C THR A 103 6.24 -18.81 16.52
N CYS A 104 5.46 -18.06 15.74
CA CYS A 104 4.60 -18.63 14.71
C CYS A 104 5.33 -18.82 13.38
N VAL A 105 5.30 -20.04 12.84
CA VAL A 105 6.03 -20.46 11.64
C VAL A 105 5.13 -21.15 10.61
N ALA A 106 5.56 -21.09 9.35
CA ALA A 106 5.04 -21.90 8.27
C ALA A 106 5.62 -23.32 8.36
N ALA A 107 4.77 -24.29 8.68
CA ALA A 107 5.19 -25.63 9.02
C ALA A 107 5.57 -26.51 7.81
N SER A 108 5.08 -26.17 6.61
CA SER A 108 5.34 -26.96 5.41
C SER A 108 5.00 -26.20 4.12
N ASN A 109 5.53 -26.71 3.01
CA ASN A 109 5.19 -26.22 1.66
C ASN A 109 3.69 -26.32 1.38
N ARG A 110 3.00 -27.34 1.91
CA ARG A 110 1.55 -27.47 1.75
C ARG A 110 0.82 -26.28 2.37
N VAL A 111 1.19 -25.89 3.58
CA VAL A 111 0.59 -24.73 4.25
C VAL A 111 0.82 -23.46 3.43
N CYS A 112 2.04 -23.26 2.90
CA CYS A 112 2.35 -22.09 2.07
C CYS A 112 1.55 -22.05 0.77
N ARG A 113 1.40 -23.20 0.08
CA ARG A 113 0.65 -23.30 -1.19
C ARG A 113 -0.84 -23.01 -1.05
N GLU A 114 -1.42 -23.26 0.11
CA GLU A 114 -2.82 -22.95 0.39
C GLU A 114 -3.06 -21.46 0.71
N LYS A 115 -2.01 -20.61 0.79
CA LYS A 115 -2.15 -19.19 1.14
C LYS A 115 -2.19 -18.27 -0.08
N LEU A 116 -2.86 -17.14 0.12
CA LEU A 116 -2.93 -16.05 -0.85
C LEU A 116 -1.52 -15.55 -1.24
N ALA A 117 -0.56 -15.53 -0.32
CA ALA A 117 0.82 -15.15 -0.63
C ALA A 117 1.48 -16.07 -1.69
N CYS A 118 1.09 -17.34 -1.81
CA CYS A 118 1.58 -18.19 -2.88
C CYS A 118 0.98 -17.78 -4.23
N SER A 119 -0.34 -17.65 -4.34
CA SER A 119 -1.00 -17.28 -5.62
C SER A 119 -0.72 -15.84 -6.05
N GLU A 120 -0.58 -14.91 -5.09
CA GLU A 120 -0.33 -13.50 -5.40
C GLU A 120 1.16 -13.20 -5.58
N GLN A 121 2.04 -13.77 -4.75
CA GLN A 121 3.44 -13.35 -4.64
C GLN A 121 4.46 -14.48 -4.90
N GLY A 122 4.02 -15.70 -5.18
CA GLY A 122 4.89 -16.86 -5.43
C GLY A 122 5.55 -17.42 -4.16
N LEU A 123 5.12 -17.00 -2.97
CA LEU A 123 5.67 -17.44 -1.69
C LEU A 123 5.09 -18.82 -1.30
N CYS A 124 5.49 -19.86 -2.01
CA CYS A 124 4.85 -21.18 -1.96
C CYS A 124 5.62 -22.23 -1.14
N ILE A 125 6.84 -21.92 -0.69
CA ILE A 125 7.74 -22.89 -0.05
C ILE A 125 8.06 -22.43 1.38
N ALA A 126 8.04 -23.34 2.35
CA ALA A 126 8.43 -23.04 3.71
C ALA A 126 9.96 -22.90 3.77
N GLY A 127 10.44 -21.68 4.01
CA GLY A 127 11.85 -21.36 4.22
C GLY A 127 12.33 -21.75 5.61
N GLU A 128 13.65 -21.74 5.78
CA GLU A 128 14.33 -22.17 7.01
C GLU A 128 13.88 -21.39 8.26
N ASN A 129 13.61 -20.09 8.10
CA ASN A 129 13.13 -19.20 9.16
C ASN A 129 11.63 -19.35 9.47
N GLY A 130 10.97 -20.40 8.97
CA GLY A 130 9.55 -20.61 9.21
C GLY A 130 8.66 -19.59 8.49
N THR A 131 9.10 -19.06 7.35
CA THR A 131 8.35 -18.11 6.51
C THR A 131 8.12 -18.70 5.14
N CYS A 132 6.97 -18.44 4.52
CA CYS A 132 6.80 -18.78 3.12
C CYS A 132 7.67 -17.89 2.22
N VAL A 133 8.39 -18.52 1.29
CA VAL A 133 9.35 -17.88 0.37
C VAL A 133 9.10 -18.37 -1.06
N ALA A 134 9.56 -17.57 -2.02
CA ALA A 134 9.69 -18.01 -3.41
C ALA A 134 11.03 -18.73 -3.57
N ALA A 135 10.99 -20.05 -3.69
CA ALA A 135 12.20 -20.88 -3.81
C ALA A 135 12.53 -21.24 -5.26
N SER A 136 11.61 -21.00 -6.20
CA SER A 136 11.80 -21.34 -7.61
C SER A 136 11.09 -20.37 -8.54
N ASP A 137 11.62 -20.22 -9.76
CA ASP A 137 10.98 -19.46 -10.84
C ASP A 137 9.62 -20.05 -11.20
N VAL A 138 9.40 -21.34 -10.97
CA VAL A 138 8.11 -22.00 -11.20
C VAL A 138 7.03 -21.44 -10.26
N ASP A 139 7.37 -21.23 -8.99
CA ASP A 139 6.44 -20.61 -8.03
C ASP A 139 6.14 -19.16 -8.42
N CYS A 140 7.16 -18.42 -8.87
CA CYS A 140 7.00 -17.03 -9.32
C CYS A 140 6.17 -16.91 -10.61
N ALA A 141 6.42 -17.77 -11.60
CA ALA A 141 5.73 -17.75 -12.88
C ALA A 141 4.22 -18.00 -12.75
N GLN A 142 3.80 -18.76 -11.74
CA GLN A 142 2.38 -19.03 -11.48
C GLN A 142 1.67 -17.87 -10.78
N ALA A 143 2.42 -17.01 -10.09
CA ALA A 143 1.90 -15.94 -9.27
C ALA A 143 1.35 -14.77 -10.10
N ASN A 144 0.36 -14.07 -9.55
CA ASN A 144 -0.18 -12.85 -10.17
C ASN A 144 0.87 -11.74 -10.27
N LEU A 145 1.85 -11.70 -9.36
CA LEU A 145 2.98 -10.76 -9.43
C LEU A 145 3.78 -10.91 -10.74
N CYS A 146 4.03 -12.12 -11.22
CA CYS A 146 4.68 -12.32 -12.52
C CYS A 146 3.79 -11.82 -13.65
N LYS A 147 2.51 -12.22 -13.66
CA LYS A 147 1.55 -11.85 -14.72
C LYS A 147 1.34 -10.34 -14.84
N ASN A 148 1.30 -9.63 -13.72
CA ASN A 148 0.93 -8.22 -13.69
C ASN A 148 2.14 -7.27 -13.59
N GLU A 149 3.25 -7.71 -13.00
CA GLU A 149 4.41 -6.85 -12.73
C GLU A 149 5.72 -7.34 -13.37
N GLY A 150 5.73 -8.52 -14.00
CA GLY A 150 6.94 -9.09 -14.61
C GLY A 150 7.97 -9.56 -13.59
N LYS A 151 7.54 -9.92 -12.38
CA LYS A 151 8.42 -10.47 -11.33
C LYS A 151 8.37 -11.99 -11.35
N CYS A 152 9.04 -12.58 -12.33
CA CYS A 152 8.90 -13.99 -12.66
C CYS A 152 10.06 -14.88 -12.19
N SER A 153 11.14 -14.31 -11.66
CA SER A 153 12.29 -15.06 -11.16
C SER A 153 12.39 -15.05 -9.64
N ALA A 154 12.75 -16.18 -9.05
CA ALA A 154 13.02 -16.31 -7.62
C ALA A 154 14.45 -15.86 -7.30
N LYS A 155 14.56 -14.89 -6.40
CA LYS A 155 15.84 -14.41 -5.87
C LYS A 155 15.67 -14.03 -4.41
N GLU A 156 16.55 -14.54 -3.54
CA GLU A 156 16.56 -14.23 -2.10
C GLU A 156 15.19 -14.45 -1.43
N GLY A 157 14.52 -15.54 -1.80
CA GLY A 157 13.22 -15.91 -1.24
C GLY A 157 12.03 -15.08 -1.75
N ARG A 158 12.21 -14.26 -2.79
CA ARG A 158 11.17 -13.37 -3.35
C ARG A 158 11.11 -13.48 -4.86
N CYS A 159 9.92 -13.19 -5.41
CA CYS A 159 9.75 -13.02 -6.85
C CYS A 159 10.13 -11.61 -7.28
N VAL A 160 11.03 -11.51 -8.26
CA VAL A 160 11.60 -10.27 -8.80
C VAL A 160 11.78 -10.39 -10.32
N ALA A 161 11.93 -9.25 -10.99
CA ALA A 161 12.39 -9.21 -12.37
C ALA A 161 13.92 -9.33 -12.38
N VAL A 162 14.46 -10.40 -12.98
CA VAL A 162 15.91 -10.60 -13.12
C VAL A 162 16.32 -10.43 -14.57
N PHE A 163 15.44 -10.78 -15.50
CA PHE A 163 15.68 -10.71 -16.94
C PHE A 163 14.68 -9.79 -17.60
N ASP A 164 15.09 -9.11 -18.67
CA ASP A 164 14.19 -8.27 -19.48
C ASP A 164 12.97 -9.03 -19.97
N ASP A 165 13.12 -10.33 -20.24
CA ASP A 165 12.03 -11.18 -20.70
C ASP A 165 10.91 -11.32 -19.66
N ASP A 166 11.23 -11.25 -18.36
CA ASP A 166 10.22 -11.19 -17.30
C ASP A 166 9.34 -9.94 -17.47
N CYS A 167 9.97 -8.80 -17.81
CA CYS A 167 9.32 -7.51 -17.99
C CYS A 167 8.57 -7.39 -19.31
N ARG A 168 9.13 -7.91 -20.41
CA ARG A 168 8.54 -7.81 -21.76
C ARG A 168 7.20 -8.50 -21.88
N ARG A 169 6.98 -9.56 -21.10
CA ARG A 169 5.72 -10.31 -21.07
C ARG A 169 4.64 -9.67 -20.21
N ALA A 170 5.02 -8.69 -19.37
CA ALA A 170 4.11 -8.08 -18.41
C ALA A 170 3.42 -6.83 -18.98
N PRO A 171 2.16 -6.54 -18.57
CA PRO A 171 1.42 -5.35 -19.01
C PRO A 171 2.19 -4.02 -18.90
N PRO A 172 3.00 -3.77 -17.85
CA PRO A 172 3.74 -2.51 -17.73
C PRO A 172 4.69 -2.21 -18.89
N CYS A 173 5.17 -3.22 -19.62
CA CYS A 173 5.98 -3.03 -20.82
C CYS A 173 5.15 -2.35 -21.93
N GLN A 174 3.99 -2.89 -22.28
CA GLN A 174 3.10 -2.29 -23.27
C GLN A 174 2.47 -0.97 -22.79
N GLU A 175 2.00 -0.93 -21.55
CA GLU A 175 1.25 0.23 -21.04
C GLU A 175 2.17 1.44 -20.79
N THR A 176 3.37 1.21 -20.26
CA THR A 176 4.25 2.27 -19.73
C THR A 176 5.70 2.21 -20.20
N GLY A 177 6.05 1.30 -21.11
CA GLY A 177 7.39 1.15 -21.66
C GLY A 177 8.39 0.50 -20.71
N LYS A 178 7.92 -0.16 -19.64
CA LYS A 178 8.79 -0.80 -18.64
C LYS A 178 9.18 -2.22 -19.05
N CYS A 179 10.04 -2.33 -20.05
CA CYS A 179 10.36 -3.60 -20.72
C CYS A 179 11.72 -4.21 -20.31
N ALA A 180 12.45 -3.61 -19.38
CA ALA A 180 13.76 -4.11 -18.95
C ALA A 180 13.83 -4.38 -17.44
N ALA A 181 14.63 -5.36 -17.04
CA ALA A 181 14.91 -5.62 -15.63
C ALA A 181 15.84 -4.53 -15.09
N GLY A 182 15.41 -3.88 -14.00
CA GLY A 182 16.15 -2.82 -13.35
C GLY A 182 16.49 -3.13 -11.90
N ASP A 183 17.08 -2.13 -11.24
CA ASP A 183 17.48 -2.25 -9.84
C ASP A 183 16.32 -2.62 -8.92
N TYR A 184 16.65 -3.37 -7.86
CA TYR A 184 15.70 -3.88 -6.85
C TYR A 184 14.64 -4.83 -7.42
N GLY A 185 14.91 -5.45 -8.57
CA GLY A 185 14.06 -6.53 -9.08
C GLY A 185 12.74 -6.06 -9.66
N ARG A 186 12.74 -4.88 -10.29
CA ARG A 186 11.55 -4.23 -10.86
C ARG A 186 11.73 -3.95 -12.35
N CYS A 187 10.62 -3.90 -13.07
CA CYS A 187 10.63 -3.47 -14.46
C CYS A 187 10.78 -1.96 -14.60
N ILE A 188 11.66 -1.54 -15.51
CA ILE A 188 11.99 -0.15 -15.84
C ILE A 188 11.96 0.05 -17.36
N ALA A 189 11.94 1.31 -17.79
CA ALA A 189 12.21 1.62 -19.19
C ALA A 189 13.70 1.41 -19.47
N GLY A 190 14.04 0.46 -20.34
CA GLY A 190 15.44 0.18 -20.69
C GLY A 190 15.96 1.06 -21.82
N SER A 191 15.05 1.59 -22.63
CA SER A 191 15.37 2.39 -23.80
C SER A 191 14.23 3.32 -24.22
N THR A 192 14.56 4.34 -25.02
CA THR A 192 13.57 5.18 -25.68
C THR A 192 12.68 4.37 -26.65
N ALA A 193 13.17 3.26 -27.20
CA ALA A 193 12.35 2.38 -28.03
C ALA A 193 11.21 1.75 -27.23
N ASP A 194 11.48 1.30 -25.99
CA ASP A 194 10.46 0.77 -25.09
C ASP A 194 9.38 1.81 -24.79
N CYS A 195 9.80 3.05 -24.51
CA CYS A 195 8.88 4.16 -24.28
C CYS A 195 8.02 4.46 -25.51
N ARG A 196 8.62 4.55 -26.71
CA ARG A 196 7.89 4.84 -27.95
C ARG A 196 6.87 3.79 -28.34
N ASN A 197 7.15 2.53 -28.01
CA ASN A 197 6.24 1.41 -28.29
C ASN A 197 5.11 1.31 -27.27
N SER A 198 5.09 2.16 -26.23
CA SER A 198 4.09 2.10 -25.17
C SER A 198 2.83 2.92 -25.44
N ASP A 199 1.71 2.49 -24.83
CA ASP A 199 0.45 3.24 -24.86
C ASP A 199 0.59 4.61 -24.19
N ALA A 200 1.42 4.73 -23.16
CA ALA A 200 1.73 5.99 -22.49
C ALA A 200 2.39 7.01 -23.44
N CYS A 201 3.21 6.58 -24.39
CA CYS A 201 3.74 7.48 -25.41
C CYS A 201 2.62 8.03 -26.31
N GLN A 202 1.79 7.14 -26.87
CA GLN A 202 0.73 7.53 -27.80
C GLN A 202 -0.32 8.43 -27.14
N THR A 203 -0.70 8.11 -25.90
CA THR A 203 -1.79 8.80 -25.21
C THR A 203 -1.33 10.02 -24.43
N ARG A 204 -0.13 9.98 -23.84
CA ARG A 204 0.35 10.97 -22.86
C ARG A 204 1.69 11.61 -23.22
N GLY A 205 2.33 11.21 -24.31
CA GLY A 205 3.61 11.76 -24.78
C GLY A 205 4.80 11.34 -23.92
N LEU A 206 4.69 10.28 -23.13
CA LEU A 206 5.82 9.75 -22.35
C LEU A 206 6.67 8.84 -23.26
N CYS A 207 7.38 9.43 -24.21
CA CYS A 207 8.02 8.72 -25.32
C CYS A 207 9.53 8.57 -25.17
N THR A 208 10.16 9.25 -24.22
CA THR A 208 11.63 9.29 -24.10
C THR A 208 12.09 8.65 -22.80
N GLU A 209 13.12 7.80 -22.84
CA GLU A 209 13.69 7.19 -21.64
C GLU A 209 14.55 8.20 -20.87
N PHE A 210 14.40 8.19 -19.56
CA PHE A 210 15.23 8.94 -18.63
C PHE A 210 15.27 8.27 -17.25
N HIS A 211 16.42 7.74 -16.86
CA HIS A 211 16.67 7.07 -15.57
C HIS A 211 15.65 5.97 -15.24
N GLY A 212 15.42 5.06 -16.19
CA GLY A 212 14.53 3.91 -16.02
C GLY A 212 13.04 4.26 -16.10
N LYS A 213 12.69 5.44 -16.61
CA LYS A 213 11.31 5.93 -16.74
C LYS A 213 11.06 6.54 -18.10
N CYS A 214 9.83 6.47 -18.57
CA CYS A 214 9.39 7.21 -19.74
C CYS A 214 8.89 8.60 -19.35
N VAL A 215 9.43 9.61 -20.02
CA VAL A 215 9.15 11.04 -19.82
C VAL A 215 8.82 11.70 -21.16
N ALA A 216 8.14 12.83 -21.10
CA ALA A 216 7.91 13.69 -22.26
C ALA A 216 9.07 14.67 -22.46
N GLN A 217 9.59 14.74 -23.67
CA GLN A 217 10.51 15.76 -24.16
C GLN A 217 9.89 16.61 -25.26
N GLU A 218 10.66 17.56 -25.77
CA GLU A 218 10.24 18.39 -26.89
C GLU A 218 9.85 17.53 -28.10
N GLY A 219 8.68 17.82 -28.67
CA GLY A 219 8.12 17.07 -29.80
C GLY A 219 7.24 15.88 -29.40
N ASP A 220 7.37 15.32 -28.19
CA ASP A 220 6.63 14.13 -27.78
C ASP A 220 5.12 14.40 -27.60
N CYS A 221 4.74 15.62 -27.25
CA CYS A 221 3.37 15.93 -26.82
C CYS A 221 2.39 16.24 -27.96
N LYS A 222 2.83 16.89 -29.04
CA LYS A 222 1.94 17.48 -30.06
C LYS A 222 1.06 16.46 -30.78
N GLY A 223 1.55 15.23 -30.97
CA GLY A 223 0.80 14.17 -31.66
C GLY A 223 -0.22 13.43 -30.79
N THR A 224 -0.20 13.66 -29.47
CA THR A 224 -0.84 12.78 -28.49
C THR A 224 -2.34 13.00 -28.35
N VAL A 225 -3.03 11.98 -27.83
CA VAL A 225 -4.45 12.09 -27.48
C VAL A 225 -4.67 13.17 -26.42
N ILE A 226 -3.80 13.27 -25.41
CA ILE A 226 -3.94 14.26 -24.33
C ILE A 226 -3.77 15.70 -24.81
N CYS A 227 -2.89 15.94 -25.79
CA CYS A 227 -2.79 17.24 -26.46
C CYS A 227 -4.11 17.59 -27.17
N LYS A 228 -4.62 16.71 -28.05
CA LYS A 228 -5.85 16.98 -28.80
C LYS A 228 -7.10 17.10 -27.91
N GLN A 229 -7.19 16.31 -26.83
CA GLN A 229 -8.38 16.31 -25.98
C GLN A 229 -8.34 17.34 -24.87
N LYS A 230 -7.16 17.71 -24.37
CA LYS A 230 -7.02 18.56 -23.17
C LYS A 230 -6.13 19.78 -23.36
N GLY A 231 -5.50 19.95 -24.52
CA GLY A 231 -4.52 21.00 -24.78
C GLY A 231 -3.19 20.77 -24.05
N MET A 232 -2.87 19.56 -23.62
CA MET A 232 -1.57 19.29 -22.99
C MET A 232 -0.52 19.01 -24.06
N CYS A 233 -0.04 20.06 -24.73
CA CYS A 233 0.77 19.95 -25.94
C CYS A 233 2.25 20.34 -25.75
N THR A 234 2.63 20.85 -24.58
CA THR A 234 4.01 21.27 -24.28
C THR A 234 4.64 20.36 -23.23
N ALA A 235 5.88 19.92 -23.46
CA ALA A 235 6.63 19.11 -22.50
C ALA A 235 7.20 19.99 -21.38
N VAL A 236 6.78 19.73 -20.14
CA VAL A 236 7.20 20.47 -18.94
C VAL A 236 7.53 19.47 -17.84
N HIS A 237 8.79 19.47 -17.39
CA HIS A 237 9.30 18.56 -16.35
C HIS A 237 8.98 17.09 -16.61
N GLY A 238 9.20 16.63 -17.84
CA GLY A 238 9.00 15.22 -18.21
C GLY A 238 7.55 14.81 -18.41
N ALA A 239 6.60 15.74 -18.50
CA ALA A 239 5.20 15.45 -18.78
C ALA A 239 4.57 16.48 -19.72
N CYS A 240 3.57 16.07 -20.50
CA CYS A 240 2.80 16.99 -21.32
C CYS A 240 1.85 17.84 -20.48
N ARG A 241 1.92 19.17 -20.64
CA ARG A 241 1.12 20.17 -19.92
C ARG A 241 0.65 21.26 -20.88
N ILE A 242 -0.32 22.04 -20.40
CA ILE A 242 -0.72 23.30 -21.04
C ILE A 242 0.26 24.36 -20.53
N ASN A 243 0.91 25.09 -21.42
CA ASN A 243 1.87 26.14 -21.11
C ASN A 243 1.66 27.43 -21.91
N ALA A 244 0.82 27.40 -22.95
CA ALA A 244 0.47 28.58 -23.74
C ALA A 244 -0.92 28.46 -24.39
N ASP A 245 -1.45 29.57 -24.89
CA ASP A 245 -2.75 29.63 -25.60
C ASP A 245 -2.76 28.71 -26.82
N GLU A 246 -1.63 28.58 -27.51
CA GLU A 246 -1.45 27.69 -28.66
C GLU A 246 -1.74 26.23 -28.31
N ASP A 247 -1.42 25.80 -27.09
CA ASP A 247 -1.72 24.44 -26.64
C ASP A 247 -3.24 24.24 -26.49
N CYS A 248 -3.96 25.27 -26.07
CA CYS A 248 -5.41 25.24 -25.94
C CYS A 248 -6.13 25.32 -27.28
N ALA A 249 -5.58 26.06 -28.25
CA ALA A 249 -6.19 26.30 -29.56
C ALA A 249 -6.55 25.01 -30.33
N GLU A 250 -5.67 23.99 -30.26
CA GLU A 250 -5.86 22.71 -30.95
C GLU A 250 -6.76 21.73 -30.17
N SER A 251 -7.19 22.11 -28.97
CA SER A 251 -7.91 21.22 -28.08
C SER A 251 -9.41 21.10 -28.44
N VAL A 252 -10.00 19.93 -28.15
CA VAL A 252 -11.45 19.74 -28.24
C VAL A 252 -12.24 20.77 -27.39
N PRO A 253 -11.85 21.10 -26.14
CA PRO A 253 -12.49 22.17 -25.37
C PRO A 253 -12.47 23.54 -26.04
N CYS A 254 -11.41 23.92 -26.74
CA CYS A 254 -11.41 25.19 -27.48
C CYS A 254 -12.47 25.18 -28.58
N ARG A 255 -12.46 24.17 -29.46
CA ARG A 255 -13.44 24.07 -30.57
C ARG A 255 -14.88 23.93 -30.11
N THR A 256 -15.12 23.18 -29.03
CA THR A 256 -16.49 22.85 -28.60
C THR A 256 -17.06 23.84 -27.59
N LYS A 257 -16.22 24.42 -26.73
CA LYS A 257 -16.64 25.23 -25.58
C LYS A 257 -15.99 26.62 -25.52
N GLY A 258 -15.17 26.99 -26.52
CA GLY A 258 -14.47 28.27 -26.55
C GLY A 258 -13.39 28.40 -25.47
N MET A 259 -12.87 27.28 -24.96
CA MET A 259 -11.79 27.28 -23.96
C MET A 259 -10.43 27.30 -24.65
N CYS A 260 -10.06 28.45 -25.22
CA CYS A 260 -8.89 28.60 -26.10
C CYS A 260 -7.71 29.34 -25.45
N THR A 261 -7.85 29.87 -24.23
CA THR A 261 -6.81 30.63 -23.53
C THR A 261 -6.25 29.86 -22.35
N GLU A 262 -4.93 29.79 -22.22
CA GLU A 262 -4.22 29.27 -21.08
C GLU A 262 -4.32 30.24 -19.91
N ARG A 263 -4.68 29.70 -18.75
CA ARG A 263 -4.52 30.39 -17.46
C ARG A 263 -4.30 29.39 -16.34
N GLY A 264 -3.11 29.42 -15.73
CA GLY A 264 -2.80 28.60 -14.55
C GLY A 264 -2.78 27.10 -14.84
N GLY A 265 -2.29 26.70 -16.01
CA GLY A 265 -2.21 25.33 -16.49
C GLY A 265 -3.56 24.75 -16.94
N ARG A 266 -4.52 25.61 -17.33
CA ARG A 266 -5.87 25.22 -17.76
C ARG A 266 -6.33 26.02 -18.96
N CYS A 267 -7.06 25.37 -19.86
CA CYS A 267 -7.75 26.04 -20.96
C CYS A 267 -9.09 26.60 -20.49
N MET A 268 -9.30 27.90 -20.74
CA MET A 268 -10.47 28.67 -20.34
C MET A 268 -10.89 29.62 -21.47
N ALA A 269 -12.12 30.14 -21.40
CA ALA A 269 -12.54 31.24 -22.27
C ALA A 269 -11.93 32.54 -21.75
N GLY A 270 -10.94 33.10 -22.46
CA GLY A 270 -10.24 34.32 -22.09
C GLY A 270 -10.91 35.57 -22.65
N ALA A 271 -11.55 35.46 -23.81
CA ALA A 271 -12.26 36.55 -24.48
C ALA A 271 -13.47 36.04 -25.28
N ASP A 272 -14.40 36.95 -25.60
CA ASP A 272 -15.56 36.65 -26.45
C ASP A 272 -15.16 36.01 -27.78
N GLY A 273 -13.98 36.37 -28.31
CA GLY A 273 -13.44 35.79 -29.53
C GLY A 273 -13.28 34.27 -29.46
N ASP A 274 -12.94 33.72 -28.29
CA ASP A 274 -12.82 32.28 -28.09
C ASP A 274 -14.21 31.62 -28.13
N CYS A 275 -15.18 32.25 -27.49
CA CYS A 275 -16.56 31.77 -27.44
C CYS A 275 -17.23 31.81 -28.81
N ARG A 276 -17.05 32.90 -29.56
CA ARG A 276 -17.67 33.09 -30.89
C ARG A 276 -17.24 32.05 -31.92
N LYS A 277 -16.05 31.47 -31.77
CA LYS A 277 -15.52 30.42 -32.65
C LYS A 277 -15.97 29.00 -32.24
N SER A 278 -16.73 28.88 -31.15
CA SER A 278 -17.08 27.58 -30.59
C SER A 278 -18.44 27.08 -31.05
N VAL A 279 -18.58 25.75 -31.11
CA VAL A 279 -19.87 25.08 -31.36
C VAL A 279 -20.95 25.51 -30.35
N LEU A 280 -20.55 25.85 -29.11
CA LEU A 280 -21.47 26.32 -28.07
C LEU A 280 -22.11 27.68 -28.42
N CYS A 281 -21.36 28.58 -29.05
CA CYS A 281 -21.93 29.84 -29.55
C CYS A 281 -22.87 29.56 -30.72
N GLU A 282 -22.43 28.76 -31.70
CA GLU A 282 -23.23 28.42 -32.90
C GLU A 282 -24.57 27.76 -32.54
N LYS A 283 -24.58 26.83 -31.58
CA LYS A 283 -25.78 26.05 -31.25
C LYS A 283 -26.63 26.62 -30.12
N ASN A 284 -26.01 27.28 -29.14
CA ASN A 284 -26.69 27.67 -27.90
C ASN A 284 -26.72 29.17 -27.66
N GLY A 285 -26.03 29.96 -28.49
CA GLY A 285 -25.87 31.41 -28.37
C GLY A 285 -24.89 31.83 -27.28
N TRP A 286 -24.03 30.92 -26.79
CA TRP A 286 -23.09 31.22 -25.69
C TRP A 286 -21.82 31.86 -26.26
N CYS A 287 -21.91 33.13 -26.63
CA CYS A 287 -20.90 33.82 -27.44
C CYS A 287 -20.05 34.85 -26.66
N ARG A 288 -20.25 35.00 -25.34
CA ARG A 288 -19.52 35.95 -24.48
C ARG A 288 -18.66 35.21 -23.45
N ALA A 289 -17.45 35.69 -23.18
CA ALA A 289 -16.60 35.10 -22.15
C ALA A 289 -16.87 35.73 -20.79
N GLU A 290 -17.11 34.89 -19.78
CA GLU A 290 -17.28 35.31 -18.39
C GLU A 290 -16.70 34.25 -17.45
N LYS A 291 -15.83 34.69 -16.52
CA LYS A 291 -15.21 33.83 -15.47
C LYS A 291 -14.62 32.51 -16.03
N GLY A 292 -13.94 32.60 -17.18
CA GLY A 292 -13.27 31.47 -17.82
C GLY A 292 -14.19 30.51 -18.59
N ARG A 293 -15.46 30.88 -18.82
CA ARG A 293 -16.46 30.08 -19.54
C ARG A 293 -17.22 30.93 -20.54
N CYS A 294 -17.82 30.29 -21.53
CA CYS A 294 -18.75 30.97 -22.42
C CYS A 294 -20.14 31.06 -21.80
N VAL A 295 -20.83 32.18 -22.03
CA VAL A 295 -22.19 32.49 -21.58
C VAL A 295 -22.98 33.15 -22.72
N ARG A 296 -24.31 33.17 -22.61
CA ARG A 296 -25.20 33.88 -23.55
C ARG A 296 -24.98 35.39 -23.49
#